data_AF-A0A0F9MF67-F1
#
_entry.id   AF-A0A0F9MF67-F1
#
_cell.length_a   1.000
_cell.length_b   1.000
_cell.length_c   1.000
_cell.angle_alpha   90.00
_cell.angle_beta   90.00
_cell.angle_gamma   90.00
#
_symmetry.space_group_name_H-M   'P 1'
#
loop_
_entity.id
_entity.type
_entity.pdbx_description
1 polymer ?
#
loop_
_entity_poly.entity_id
_entity_poly.type
_entity_poly.pdbx_seq_one_letter_code
_entity_poly.pdbx_strand_id
1 'polypeptide(L)'
;MILSLDLETSGLTNNHEILSIGCCTEDWKTFYQEIKWDQLLASTHALEINQIDLRDNKNKIPLEQALFEFHKWLLKMFPNR
;
A
#
# COMPACT_ATOMS: atom_id res chain seq x y z
N MET A 1 6.64 -21.31 -0.23
CA MET A 1 5.67 -20.27 -0.62
C MET A 1 5.72 -19.17 0.39
N ILE A 2 6.68 -18.30 0.15
CA ILE A 2 6.96 -17.09 0.87
C ILE A 2 6.26 -15.96 0.10
N LEU A 3 5.60 -15.10 0.86
CA LEU A 3 5.15 -13.79 0.38
C LEU A 3 6.09 -12.76 0.99
N SER A 4 6.63 -11.88 0.15
CA SER A 4 7.33 -10.69 0.62
C SER A 4 6.33 -9.54 0.59
N LEU A 5 5.94 -9.06 1.76
CA LEU A 5 5.04 -7.92 1.93
C LEU A 5 5.86 -6.69 2.33
N ASP A 6 5.58 -5.58 1.68
CA ASP A 6 6.18 -4.28 1.91
C ASP A 6 5.09 -3.24 2.10
N LEU A 7 5.21 -2.40 3.14
CA LEU A 7 4.20 -1.43 3.52
C LEU A 7 4.88 -0.08 3.76
N GLU A 8 4.46 0.93 3.01
CA GLU A 8 4.88 2.30 3.27
C GLU A 8 3.91 3.00 4.20
N THR A 9 4.42 3.84 5.09
CA THR A 9 3.61 4.53 6.11
C THR A 9 3.88 6.03 6.15
N SER A 10 2.94 6.77 6.77
CA SER A 10 2.97 8.24 6.92
C SER A 10 4.15 8.81 7.74
N GLY A 11 5.02 7.95 8.27
CA GLY A 11 6.19 8.31 9.05
C GLY A 11 5.91 8.46 10.55
N LEU A 12 6.78 9.22 11.24
CA LEU A 12 6.76 9.41 12.69
C LEU A 12 5.69 10.43 13.12
N THR A 13 4.42 10.05 13.06
CA THR A 13 3.31 10.81 13.64
C THR A 13 2.58 9.95 14.67
N ASN A 14 1.78 10.55 15.55
CA ASN A 14 1.00 9.80 16.55
C ASN A 14 -0.12 8.94 15.91
N ASN A 15 -0.41 9.16 14.61
CA ASN A 15 -1.40 8.42 13.84
C ASN A 15 -0.76 7.90 12.55
N HIS A 16 -0.32 6.64 12.56
CA HIS A 16 0.26 6.00 11.38
C HIS A 16 -0.83 5.60 10.39
N GLU A 17 -0.65 6.02 9.14
CA GLU A 17 -1.48 5.60 8.01
C GLU A 17 -0.63 4.78 7.04
N ILE A 18 -1.24 3.77 6.42
CA ILE A 18 -0.62 3.00 5.35
C ILE A 18 -0.78 3.80 4.06
N LEU A 19 0.34 4.09 3.40
CA LEU A 19 0.40 4.84 2.16
C LEU A 19 0.42 3.94 0.93
N SER A 20 0.95 2.72 1.05
CA SER A 20 0.91 1.73 -0.04
C SER A 20 1.04 0.30 0.48
N ILE A 21 0.62 -0.65 -0.35
CA ILE A 21 0.82 -2.08 -0.17
C ILE A 21 1.58 -2.61 -1.38
N GLY A 22 2.79 -3.12 -1.15
CA GLY A 22 3.57 -3.88 -2.12
C GLY A 22 3.64 -5.35 -1.71
N CYS A 23 3.43 -6.27 -2.63
CA CYS A 23 3.59 -7.70 -2.36
C CYS A 23 4.20 -8.43 -3.55
N CYS A 24 5.07 -9.40 -3.28
CA CYS A 24 5.71 -10.24 -4.28
C CYS A 24 5.71 -11.72 -3.86
N THR A 25 5.43 -12.60 -4.80
CA THR A 25 5.55 -14.06 -4.65
C THR A 25 6.93 -14.56 -5.06
N GLU A 26 7.30 -15.78 -4.65
CA GLU A 26 8.54 -16.46 -5.09
C GLU A 26 8.66 -16.59 -6.63
N ASP A 27 7.53 -16.62 -7.36
CA ASP A 27 7.46 -16.67 -8.82
C ASP A 27 7.28 -15.28 -9.47
N TRP A 28 7.65 -14.21 -8.76
CA TRP A 28 7.71 -12.83 -9.24
C TRP A 28 6.37 -12.23 -9.68
N LYS A 29 5.25 -12.75 -9.14
CA LYS A 29 3.96 -12.08 -9.30
C LYS A 29 3.84 -10.99 -8.27
N THR A 30 3.53 -9.78 -8.74
CA THR A 30 3.50 -8.59 -7.89
C THR A 30 2.10 -8.03 -7.74
N PHE A 31 1.87 -7.41 -6.58
CA PHE A 31 0.76 -6.51 -6.31
C PHE A 31 1.34 -5.18 -5.81
N TYR A 32 0.82 -4.07 -6.30
CA TYR A 32 1.15 -2.75 -5.79
C TYR A 32 -0.09 -1.88 -5.83
N GLN A 33 -0.37 -1.22 -4.70
CA GLN A 33 -1.47 -0.29 -4.60
C GLN A 33 -1.11 0.86 -3.67
N GLU A 34 -1.18 2.08 -4.19
CA GLU A 34 -1.12 3.28 -3.36
C GLU A 34 -2.50 3.57 -2.77
N ILE A 35 -2.50 3.96 -1.50
CA ILE A 35 -3.68 4.18 -0.68
C ILE A 35 -3.88 5.67 -0.52
N LYS A 36 -5.14 6.09 -0.41
CA LYS A 36 -5.51 7.46 -0.08
C LYS A 36 -5.25 7.71 1.40
N TRP A 37 -4.49 8.76 1.70
CA TRP A 37 -4.16 9.17 3.08
C TRP A 37 -4.75 10.54 3.42
N ASP A 38 -4.83 10.84 4.72
CA ASP A 38 -5.14 12.18 5.21
C ASP A 38 -3.88 13.07 5.08
N GLN A 39 -4.01 14.16 4.33
CA GLN A 39 -2.91 15.12 4.12
C GLN A 39 -2.40 15.74 5.43
N LEU A 40 -3.21 15.72 6.50
CA LEU A 40 -2.81 16.22 7.81
C LEU A 40 -1.88 15.26 8.57
N LEU A 41 -1.81 13.99 8.16
CA LEU A 41 -1.10 12.93 8.90
C LEU A 41 0.18 12.45 8.21
N ALA A 42 0.35 12.72 6.91
CA ALA A 42 1.56 12.39 6.18
C ALA A 42 2.59 13.53 6.26
N SER A 43 3.74 13.25 6.90
CA SER A 43 4.84 14.21 6.89
C SER A 43 5.44 14.33 5.49
N THR A 44 5.80 15.55 5.07
CA THR A 44 6.45 15.79 3.77
C THR A 44 7.71 14.93 3.60
N HIS A 45 8.44 14.70 4.69
CA HIS A 45 9.62 13.86 4.72
C HIS A 45 9.34 12.38 4.44
N ALA A 46 8.27 11.80 5.00
CA ALA A 46 7.88 10.42 4.71
C ALA A 46 7.49 10.26 3.23
N LEU A 47 6.81 11.25 2.67
CA LEU A 47 6.39 11.25 1.27
C LEU A 47 7.59 11.34 0.31
N GLU A 48 8.61 12.13 0.67
CA GLU A 48 9.88 12.23 -0.06
C GLU A 48 10.67 10.91 -0.03
N ILE A 49 10.76 10.25 1.13
CA ILE A 49 11.43 8.94 1.27
C ILE A 49 10.77 7.91 0.34
N ASN A 50 9.44 7.89 0.33
CA ASN A 50 8.66 6.88 -0.37
C ASN A 50 8.43 7.21 -1.86
N GLN A 51 8.96 8.33 -2.35
CA GLN A 51 8.76 8.84 -3.72
C GLN A 51 7.27 8.94 -4.13
N ILE A 52 6.38 9.15 -3.16
CA ILE A 52 4.94 9.21 -3.39
C ILE A 52 4.58 10.60 -3.92
N ASP A 53 4.03 10.68 -5.14
CA ASP A 53 3.61 11.96 -5.71
C ASP A 53 2.41 12.54 -4.93
N LEU A 54 2.67 13.67 -4.27
CA LEU A 54 1.70 14.46 -3.50
C LEU A 54 0.52 14.95 -4.34
N ARG A 55 0.69 15.08 -5.65
CA ARG A 55 -0.30 15.68 -6.55
C ARG A 55 -1.44 14.72 -6.91
N ASP A 56 -1.29 13.42 -6.65
CA ASP A 56 -2.21 12.39 -7.14
C ASP A 56 -3.07 11.73 -6.05
N ASN A 57 -3.06 12.23 -4.82
CA ASN A 57 -3.83 11.61 -3.71
C ASN A 57 -5.36 11.57 -3.97
N LYS A 58 -5.88 12.44 -4.85
CA LYS A 58 -7.32 12.46 -5.20
C LYS A 58 -7.79 11.21 -5.93
N ASN A 59 -6.92 10.57 -6.73
CA ASN A 59 -7.27 9.42 -7.54
C ASN A 59 -6.98 8.08 -6.84
N LYS A 60 -6.39 8.12 -5.64
CA LYS A 60 -6.09 6.93 -4.84
C LYS A 60 -7.33 6.40 -4.14
N ILE A 61 -7.30 5.11 -3.84
CA ILE A 61 -8.43 4.41 -3.21
C ILE A 61 -8.28 4.36 -1.68
N PRO A 62 -9.37 4.34 -0.91
CA PRO A 62 -9.32 4.16 0.54
C PRO A 62 -8.66 2.84 0.96
N LEU A 63 -8.12 2.79 2.18
CA LEU A 63 -7.44 1.60 2.73
C LEU A 63 -8.31 0.33 2.64
N GLU A 64 -9.60 0.42 2.99
CA GLU A 64 -10.48 -0.74 2.98
C GLU A 64 -10.63 -1.34 1.57
N GLN A 65 -10.69 -0.48 0.55
CA GLN A 65 -10.75 -0.91 -0.84
C GLN A 65 -9.41 -1.52 -1.29
N ALA A 66 -8.28 -0.94 -0.89
CA ALA A 66 -6.96 -1.50 -1.18
C ALA A 66 -6.77 -2.89 -0.56
N LEU A 67 -7.19 -3.07 0.68
CA LEU A 67 -7.17 -4.38 1.36
C LEU A 67 -8.09 -5.39 0.66
N PHE A 68 -9.26 -4.94 0.18
CA PHE A 68 -10.16 -5.77 -0.58
C PHE A 68 -9.56 -6.24 -1.91
N GLU A 69 -8.93 -5.33 -2.67
CA GLU A 69 -8.24 -5.70 -3.92
C GLU A 69 -7.01 -6.57 -3.68
N PHE A 70 -6.26 -6.33 -2.59
CA PHE A 70 -5.16 -7.18 -2.19
C PHE A 70 -5.63 -8.61 -1.86
N HIS A 71 -6.73 -8.74 -1.12
CA HIS A 71 -7.32 -10.04 -0.81
C HIS A 71 -7.79 -10.77 -2.08
N LYS A 72 -8.46 -10.09 -3.01
CA LYS A 72 -8.83 -10.70 -4.31
C LYS A 72 -7.60 -11.18 -5.08
N TRP A 73 -6.53 -10.39 -5.08
CA TRP A 73 -5.28 -10.80 -5.71
C TRP A 73 -4.70 -12.05 -5.06
N LEU A 74 -4.67 -12.13 -3.73
CA LEU A 74 -4.24 -13.33 -3.00
C LEU A 74 -5.07 -14.57 -3.38
N LEU A 75 -6.40 -14.46 -3.43
CA LEU A 75 -7.28 -15.57 -3.86
C LEU A 75 -7.01 -16.00 -5.30
N LYS A 76 -6.70 -15.06 -6.20
CA LYS A 76 -6.34 -15.38 -7.58
C LYS A 76 -4.99 -16.10 -7.66
N MET A 77 -4.03 -15.71 -6.82
CA MET A 77 -2.71 -16.35 -6.77
C MET A 77 -2.75 -17.72 -6.10
N PHE A 78 -3.67 -17.91 -5.14
CA PHE A 78 -3.77 -19.10 -4.31
C PHE A 78 -5.23 -19.60 -4.20
N PRO A 79 -5.83 -20.06 -5.31
CA PRO A 79 -7.28 -20.36 -5.37
C PRO A 79 -7.75 -21.54 -4.50
N ASN A 80 -6.83 -22.32 -3.95
CA ASN A 80 -7.11 -23.51 -3.13
C ASN A 80 -6.72 -23.32 -1.65
N ARG A 81 -6.55 -22.08 -1.19
CA ARG A 81 -6.19 -21.73 0.19
C ARG A 81 -7.17 -20.73 0.78
#